data_AF-A0A653BH57-F1
#
_entry.id   AF-A0A653BH57-F1
#
_cell.length_a   1.000
_cell.length_b   1.000
_cell.length_c   1.000
_cell.angle_alpha   90.00
_cell.angle_beta   90.00
_cell.angle_gamma   90.00
#
_symmetry.space_group_name_H-M   'P 1'
#
loop_
_entity.id
_entity.type
_entity.pdbx_description
1 polymer ?
#
loop_
_entity_poly.entity_id
_entity_poly.type
_entity_poly.pdbx_seq_one_letter_code
_entity_poly.pdbx_strand_id
1 'polypeptide(L)'
;MVLESWCLGMLPEQCDSTPRIIHTIYNRMGILLKSLVSVTRVLPAYKLSRKQGEDTFVICYRVYMDEPQLHCLGEGYKYVRVGQICTPVGTLVLSVSYRVKMTISPTHTGRDSIMLKSDHFNTNLSPKNRRYNDT
;
A
#
# COMPACT_ATOMS: atom_id res chain seq x y z
N MET A 1 -2.62 6.17 4.69
CA MET A 1 -3.24 5.05 3.96
C MET A 1 -2.26 3.89 3.89
N VAL A 2 -2.67 2.66 4.24
CA VAL A 2 -1.82 1.47 4.09
C VAL A 2 -2.04 0.83 2.72
N LEU A 3 -0.94 0.56 2.00
CA LEU A 3 -0.94 0.03 0.64
C LEU A 3 -0.66 -1.47 0.59
N GLU A 4 0.36 -1.90 1.32
CA GLU A 4 0.86 -3.27 1.32
C GLU A 4 1.28 -3.67 2.74
N SER A 5 1.11 -4.96 3.06
CA SER A 5 1.61 -5.59 4.28
C SER A 5 2.41 -6.81 3.88
N TRP A 6 3.73 -6.67 3.88
CA TRP A 6 4.69 -7.74 3.60
C TRP A 6 4.96 -8.53 4.88
N CYS A 7 4.82 -9.85 4.81
CA CYS A 7 4.95 -10.74 5.96
C CYS A 7 6.02 -11.79 5.68
N LEU A 8 7.04 -11.82 6.54
CA LEU A 8 8.02 -12.89 6.62
C LEU A 8 7.81 -13.62 7.95
N GLY A 9 7.40 -14.88 7.88
CA GLY A 9 7.08 -15.68 9.06
C GLY A 9 7.72 -17.07 9.02
N MET A 10 7.81 -17.70 10.18
CA MET A 10 8.27 -19.08 10.32
C MET A 10 7.11 -19.91 10.87
N LEU A 11 6.69 -20.94 10.13
CA LEU A 11 5.72 -21.91 10.61
C LEU A 11 6.45 -23.05 11.33
N PRO A 12 5.98 -23.52 12.50
CA PRO A 12 6.66 -24.51 13.34
C PRO A 12 6.65 -25.94 12.78
N GLU A 13 6.24 -26.12 11.52
CA GLU A 13 6.23 -27.43 10.86
C GLU A 13 7.66 -27.96 10.68
N GLN A 14 7.99 -29.06 11.38
CA GLN A 14 9.28 -29.72 11.25
C GLN A 14 9.38 -30.41 9.90
N CYS A 15 10.45 -30.09 9.16
CA CYS A 15 10.81 -30.77 7.93
C CYS A 15 12.07 -31.63 8.19
N ASP A 16 12.09 -32.87 7.69
CA ASP A 16 13.18 -33.81 7.94
C ASP A 16 14.54 -33.23 7.54
N SER A 17 15.44 -33.18 8.53
CA SER A 17 16.73 -32.49 8.42
C SER A 17 17.84 -33.46 8.03
N THR A 18 18.23 -33.48 6.75
CA THR A 18 19.50 -34.07 6.34
C THR A 18 20.61 -33.01 6.28
N PRO A 19 21.84 -33.31 6.74
CA PRO A 19 22.91 -32.31 6.89
C PRO A 19 23.43 -31.70 5.56
N ARG A 20 23.09 -32.29 4.40
CA ARG A 20 23.44 -31.74 3.07
C ARG A 20 22.53 -30.58 2.62
N ILE A 21 21.64 -30.10 3.48
CA ILE A 21 20.57 -29.16 3.12
C ILE A 21 20.99 -27.68 3.19
N ILE A 22 22.05 -27.28 3.90
CA ILE A 22 22.36 -25.85 4.14
C ILE A 22 22.60 -25.06 2.83
N HIS A 23 23.45 -25.57 1.94
CA HIS A 23 23.71 -24.94 0.64
C HIS A 23 22.43 -24.88 -0.22
N THR A 24 21.59 -25.92 -0.14
CA THR A 24 20.29 -25.97 -0.82
C THR A 24 19.33 -24.91 -0.27
N ILE A 25 19.26 -24.71 1.05
CA ILE A 25 18.45 -23.65 1.67
C ILE A 25 18.96 -22.28 1.23
N TYR A 26 20.26 -22.05 1.26
CA TYR A 26 20.84 -20.76 0.84
C TYR A 26 20.50 -20.45 -0.62
N ASN A 27 20.63 -21.42 -1.52
CA ASN A 27 20.24 -21.25 -2.93
C ASN A 27 18.73 -21.00 -3.09
N ARG A 28 17.89 -21.70 -2.32
CA ARG A 28 16.43 -21.47 -2.29
C ARG A 28 16.09 -20.08 -1.76
N MET A 29 16.83 -19.55 -0.78
CA MET A 29 16.69 -18.16 -0.32
C MET A 29 17.04 -17.18 -1.44
N GLY A 30 18.11 -17.43 -2.19
CA GLY A 30 18.44 -16.63 -3.38
C GLY A 30 17.32 -16.62 -4.44
N ILE A 31 16.68 -17.77 -4.67
CA ILE A 31 15.51 -17.86 -5.56
C ILE A 31 14.33 -17.10 -4.99
N LEU A 32 14.05 -17.22 -3.68
CA LEU A 32 12.97 -16.50 -3.02
C LEU A 32 13.15 -14.98 -3.13
N LEU A 33 14.38 -14.47 -2.99
CA LEU A 33 14.69 -13.05 -3.17
C LEU A 33 14.47 -12.60 -4.63
N LYS A 34 14.81 -13.43 -5.63
CA LYS A 34 14.50 -13.13 -7.04
C LYS A 34 12.98 -13.08 -7.27
N SER A 35 12.23 -14.01 -6.69
CA SER A 35 10.76 -13.99 -6.74
C SER A 35 10.18 -12.75 -6.06
N LEU A 36 10.69 -12.39 -4.88
CA LEU A 36 10.31 -11.16 -4.18
C LEU A 36 10.55 -9.94 -5.06
N VAL A 37 11.72 -9.87 -5.70
CA VAL A 37 12.04 -8.79 -6.62
C VAL A 37 10.96 -8.70 -7.70
N SER A 38 10.64 -9.78 -8.38
CA SER A 38 9.59 -9.79 -9.41
C SER A 38 8.22 -9.35 -8.87
N VAL A 39 7.79 -9.88 -7.72
CA VAL A 39 6.47 -9.57 -7.14
C VAL A 39 6.34 -8.09 -6.82
N THR A 40 7.34 -7.46 -6.21
CA THR A 40 7.18 -6.05 -5.81
C THR A 40 7.03 -5.09 -7.01
N ARG A 41 7.34 -5.50 -8.25
CA ARG A 41 7.18 -4.65 -9.45
C ARG A 41 5.82 -4.81 -10.12
N VAL A 42 5.08 -5.86 -9.81
CA VAL A 42 3.75 -6.12 -10.41
C VAL A 42 2.60 -5.63 -9.54
N LEU A 43 2.85 -5.29 -8.27
CA LEU A 43 1.82 -4.81 -7.36
C LEU A 43 1.37 -3.37 -7.70
N PRO A 44 0.10 -3.01 -7.41
CA PRO A 44 -0.43 -1.67 -7.67
C PRO A 44 0.38 -0.55 -7.02
N ALA A 45 0.92 -0.76 -5.81
CA ALA A 45 1.66 0.28 -5.10
C ALA A 45 2.99 0.62 -5.80
N TYR A 46 3.58 -0.29 -6.58
CA TYR A 46 4.76 0.03 -7.39
C TYR A 46 4.46 1.10 -8.43
N LYS A 47 3.34 0.97 -9.15
CA LYS A 47 2.93 2.01 -10.12
C LYS A 47 2.68 3.35 -9.44
N LEU A 48 2.16 3.34 -8.21
CA LEU A 48 1.94 4.54 -7.42
C LEU A 48 3.26 5.15 -6.93
N SER A 49 4.21 4.34 -6.44
CA SER A 49 5.48 4.84 -5.91
C SER A 49 6.33 5.54 -6.96
N ARG A 50 6.15 5.20 -8.24
CA ARG A 50 6.80 5.89 -9.37
C ARG A 50 6.20 7.26 -9.69
N LYS A 51 5.08 7.63 -9.07
CA LYS A 51 4.36 8.90 -9.28
C LYS A 51 4.41 9.83 -8.06
N GLN A 52 5.16 9.47 -7.02
CA GLN A 52 5.34 10.31 -5.84
C GLN A 52 6.12 11.60 -6.19
N GLY A 53 5.88 12.67 -5.44
CA GLY A 53 6.53 13.97 -5.64
C GLY A 53 6.14 14.94 -4.54
N GLU A 54 6.91 16.02 -4.38
CA GLU A 54 6.79 16.98 -3.26
C GLU A 54 5.37 17.55 -3.13
N ASP A 55 4.71 17.85 -4.25
CA ASP A 55 3.37 18.44 -4.28
C ASP A 55 2.21 17.41 -4.23
N THR A 56 2.52 16.12 -4.09
CA THR A 56 1.50 15.05 -4.15
C THR A 56 1.44 14.23 -2.87
N PHE A 57 2.16 13.11 -2.84
CA PHE A 57 2.25 12.20 -1.72
C PHE A 57 3.65 11.62 -1.68
N VAL A 58 4.03 11.12 -0.50
CA VAL A 58 5.27 10.37 -0.28
C VAL A 58 4.91 8.96 0.18
N ILE A 59 5.67 7.97 -0.26
CA ILE A 59 5.51 6.58 0.19
C ILE A 59 6.37 6.35 1.44
N CYS A 60 5.74 5.87 2.50
CA CYS A 60 6.41 5.52 3.75
C CYS A 60 6.46 4.00 3.95
N TYR A 61 7.39 3.54 4.78
CA TYR A 61 7.48 2.15 5.23
C TYR A 61 7.54 2.09 6.76
N ARG A 62 7.09 0.97 7.33
CA ARG A 62 7.22 0.66 8.76
C ARG A 62 7.53 -0.82 8.90
N VAL A 63 8.59 -1.13 9.64
CA VAL A 63 8.97 -2.52 9.99
C VAL A 63 8.60 -2.75 11.45
N TYR A 64 7.94 -3.87 11.73
CA TYR A 64 7.51 -4.26 13.07
C TYR A 64 7.45 -5.79 13.17
N MET A 65 7.45 -6.29 14.41
CA MET A 65 7.26 -7.70 14.73
C MET A 65 5.89 -7.84 15.39
N ASP A 66 4.88 -8.26 14.62
CA ASP A 66 3.54 -8.59 15.09
C ASP A 66 2.74 -9.23 13.95
N GLU A 67 1.50 -9.62 14.22
CA GLU A 67 0.53 -10.01 13.20
C GLU A 67 0.22 -8.84 12.24
N PRO A 68 0.04 -9.11 10.94
CA PRO A 68 -0.23 -8.07 9.96
C PRO A 68 -1.59 -7.42 10.19
N GLN A 69 -1.61 -6.09 10.20
CA GLN A 69 -2.83 -5.29 10.38
C GLN A 69 -3.65 -5.22 9.07
N LEU A 70 -4.25 -6.34 8.66
CA LEU A 70 -4.95 -6.49 7.37
C LEU A 70 -6.17 -5.58 7.21
N HIS A 71 -6.82 -5.23 8.31
CA HIS A 71 -7.96 -4.31 8.32
C HIS A 71 -7.61 -2.91 7.76
N CYS A 72 -6.34 -2.50 7.84
CA CYS A 72 -5.86 -1.22 7.31
C CYS A 72 -5.78 -1.19 5.76
N LEU A 73 -5.83 -2.34 5.09
CA LEU A 73 -5.74 -2.45 3.62
C LEU A 73 -7.07 -2.13 2.91
N GLY A 74 -8.16 -1.98 3.66
CA GLY A 74 -9.49 -1.71 3.13
C GLY A 74 -10.16 -2.94 2.52
N GLU A 75 -11.39 -2.76 2.08
CA GLU A 75 -12.21 -3.86 1.54
C GLU A 75 -11.64 -4.47 0.26
N GLY A 76 -11.73 -5.79 0.19
CA GLY A 76 -11.35 -6.56 -1.01
C GLY A 76 -9.85 -6.55 -1.28
N TYR A 77 -9.00 -6.32 -0.26
CA TYR A 77 -7.56 -6.52 -0.38
C TYR A 77 -7.26 -7.93 -0.92
N LYS A 78 -6.13 -8.07 -1.62
CA LYS A 78 -5.68 -9.34 -2.19
C LYS A 78 -4.46 -9.86 -1.44
N TYR A 79 -4.24 -11.16 -1.54
CA TYR A 79 -3.12 -11.86 -0.92
C TYR A 79 -2.33 -12.64 -1.97
N VAL A 80 -1.00 -12.60 -1.86
CA VAL A 80 -0.07 -13.37 -2.69
C VAL A 80 1.00 -13.99 -1.80
N ARG A 81 1.20 -15.31 -1.91
CA ARG A 81 2.37 -15.99 -1.37
C ARG A 81 3.51 -15.87 -2.38
N VAL A 82 4.60 -15.21 -1.98
CA VAL A 82 5.80 -15.05 -2.81
C VAL A 82 6.55 -16.37 -2.92
N GLY A 83 6.63 -17.09 -1.79
CA GLY A 83 7.24 -18.42 -1.74
C GLY A 83 7.43 -18.90 -0.32
N GLN A 84 8.00 -20.11 -0.21
CA GLN A 84 8.31 -20.73 1.07
C GLN A 84 9.57 -21.59 0.97
N ILE A 85 10.25 -21.76 2.10
CA ILE A 85 11.47 -22.55 2.21
C ILE A 85 11.39 -23.40 3.47
N CYS A 86 11.36 -24.72 3.30
CA CYS A 86 11.49 -25.65 4.41
C CYS A 86 12.92 -25.60 4.98
N THR A 87 13.01 -25.45 6.29
CA THR A 87 14.27 -25.45 7.05
C THR A 87 14.16 -26.41 8.24
N PRO A 88 15.29 -26.82 8.85
CA PRO A 88 15.28 -27.66 10.05
C PRO A 88 14.46 -27.13 11.23
N VAL A 89 14.28 -25.81 11.30
CA VAL A 89 13.60 -25.13 12.42
C VAL A 89 12.17 -24.72 12.09
N GLY A 90 11.69 -25.02 10.88
CA GLY A 90 10.37 -24.61 10.42
C GLY A 90 10.33 -24.27 8.93
N THR A 91 9.14 -23.92 8.45
CA THR A 91 8.95 -23.42 7.08
C THR A 91 8.91 -21.90 7.07
N LEU A 92 9.92 -21.28 6.45
CA LEU A 92 9.96 -19.84 6.20
C LEU A 92 8.95 -19.52 5.11
N VAL A 93 8.06 -18.56 5.33
CA VAL A 93 7.03 -18.13 4.38
C VAL A 93 7.15 -16.63 4.16
N LEU A 94 7.16 -16.21 2.89
CA LEU A 94 7.13 -14.81 2.49
C LEU A 94 5.86 -14.55 1.69
N SER A 95 5.09 -13.53 2.09
CA SER A 95 3.82 -13.18 1.48
C SER A 95 3.54 -11.69 1.54
N VAL A 96 2.54 -11.25 0.77
CA VAL A 96 2.07 -9.88 0.78
C VAL A 96 0.56 -9.84 0.68
N SER A 97 -0.06 -9.03 1.54
CA SER A 97 -1.43 -8.58 1.39
C SER A 97 -1.42 -7.14 0.88
N TYR A 98 -2.20 -6.82 -0.14
CA TYR A 98 -2.17 -5.51 -0.79
C TYR A 98 -3.56 -4.97 -1.13
N ARG A 99 -3.67 -3.64 -1.02
CA ARG A 99 -4.84 -2.87 -1.39
C ARG A 99 -4.99 -2.84 -2.92
N VAL A 100 -6.20 -3.12 -3.41
CA VAL A 100 -6.55 -2.97 -4.83
C VAL A 100 -7.29 -1.66 -5.12
N LYS A 101 -8.09 -1.17 -4.18
CA LYS A 101 -8.80 0.11 -4.29
C LYS A 101 -7.90 1.25 -3.78
N MET A 102 -7.28 1.96 -4.72
CA MET A 102 -6.30 3.04 -4.46
C MET A 102 -6.94 4.42 -4.24
N THR A 103 -8.26 4.48 -4.17
CA THR A 103 -8.98 5.73 -3.96
C THR A 103 -8.62 6.30 -2.60
N ILE A 104 -7.95 7.45 -2.61
CA ILE A 104 -7.84 8.32 -1.45
C ILE A 104 -9.22 8.95 -1.32
N SER A 105 -10.10 8.34 -0.52
CA SER A 105 -11.26 9.09 -0.04
C SER A 105 -10.67 10.31 0.66
N PRO A 106 -11.04 11.55 0.27
CA PRO A 106 -10.53 12.74 0.94
C PRO A 106 -10.92 12.58 2.40
N THR A 107 -9.94 12.24 3.22
CA THR A 107 -10.15 12.06 4.65
C THR A 107 -10.25 13.49 5.14
N HIS A 108 -11.50 13.97 5.28
CA HIS A 108 -11.86 15.20 5.95
C HIS A 108 -11.36 15.10 7.40
N THR A 109 -10.06 15.29 7.58
CA THR A 109 -9.41 15.34 8.88
C THR A 109 -9.06 16.80 9.09
N GLY A 110 -9.95 17.51 9.80
CA GLY A 110 -9.59 18.77 10.45
C GLY A 110 -9.70 20.04 9.62
N ARG A 111 -10.92 20.35 9.19
CA ARG A 111 -11.60 21.67 9.13
C ARG A 111 -12.64 21.52 8.05
N ASP A 112 -13.87 21.94 8.35
CA ASP A 112 -14.95 22.03 7.40
C ASP A 112 -14.42 22.74 6.15
N SER A 113 -14.11 21.96 5.11
CA SER A 113 -13.94 22.53 3.79
C SER A 113 -15.32 23.11 3.50
N ILE A 114 -15.41 24.43 3.61
CA ILE A 114 -16.60 25.15 3.20
C ILE A 114 -16.75 24.80 1.72
N MET A 115 -17.63 23.86 1.43
CA MET A 115 -18.10 23.63 0.07
C MET A 115 -18.84 24.90 -0.31
N LEU A 116 -18.10 25.82 -0.92
CA LEU A 116 -18.66 26.98 -1.57
C LEU A 116 -19.50 26.46 -2.73
N LYS A 117 -20.82 26.63 -2.61
CA LYS A 117 -21.75 26.43 -3.71
C LYS A 117 -21.22 27.24 -4.91
N SER A 118 -21.24 26.66 -6.10
CA SER A 118 -20.79 27.30 -7.36
C SER A 118 -21.38 28.69 -7.59
N ASP A 119 -22.49 28.98 -6.94
CA ASP A 119 -23.30 30.19 -7.09
C ASP A 119 -22.85 31.33 -6.18
N HIS A 120 -21.80 31.14 -5.37
CA HIS A 120 -21.32 32.12 -4.38
C HIS A 120 -20.88 33.45 -5.00
N PHE A 121 -20.40 33.43 -6.25
CA PHE A 121 -20.06 34.64 -7.01
C PHE A 121 -20.98 34.81 -8.22
N ASN A 122 -22.29 34.63 -8.03
CA ASN A 122 -23.25 35.05 -9.05
C ASN A 122 -23.06 36.54 -9.37
N THR A 123 -22.41 36.83 -10.51
CA THR A 123 -22.05 38.18 -10.96
C THR A 123 -23.29 39.08 -11.11
N ASN A 124 -24.46 38.47 -11.29
CA ASN A 124 -25.77 39.11 -11.37
C ASN A 124 -26.24 39.73 -10.03
N LEU A 125 -25.66 39.32 -8.90
CA LEU A 125 -25.98 39.85 -7.56
C LEU A 125 -24.90 40.82 -7.05
N SER A 126 -23.87 41.11 -7.85
CA SER A 126 -22.80 42.02 -7.47
C SER A 126 -23.34 43.47 -7.38
N PRO A 127 -23.19 44.19 -6.25
CA PRO A 127 -23.73 45.54 -6.06
C PRO A 127 -23.19 46.59 -7.04
N LYS A 128 -22.20 46.23 -7.88
CA LYS A 128 -21.54 47.13 -8.83
C LYS A 128 -22.30 47.36 -10.14
N ASN A 129 -23.30 46.54 -10.49
CA ASN A 129 -23.99 46.68 -11.79
C ASN A 129 -25.16 47.68 -11.80
N ARG A 130 -25.49 48.32 -10.68
CA ARG A 130 -26.65 49.22 -10.60
C ARG A 130 -26.34 50.71 -10.87
N ARG A 131 -25.11 51.06 -11.24
CA ARG A 131 -24.69 52.47 -11.40
C ARG A 131 -24.62 52.99 -12.84
N TYR A 132 -25.00 52.21 -13.85
CA TYR A 132 -24.85 52.63 -15.26
C TYR A 132 -26.13 52.64 -16.10
N ASN A 133 -27.31 52.52 -15.50
CA ASN A 133 -28.58 52.49 -16.24
C ASN A 133 -29.55 53.64 -15.93
N ASP A 134 -29.09 54.77 -15.41
CA ASP A 134 -29.90 56.00 -15.34
C ASP A 134 -29.08 57.19 -15.86
N THR A 135 -29.10 57.38 -17.19
CA THR A 135 -29.22 58.66 -17.94
C THR A 135 -28.88 58.41 -19.41
#